data_AF-A0A260V228-F1
#
_entry.id   AF-A0A260V228-F1
#
_cell.length_a   1.000
_cell.length_b   1.000
_cell.length_c   1.000
_cell.angle_alpha   90.00
_cell.angle_beta   90.00
_cell.angle_gamma   90.00
#
_symmetry.space_group_name_H-M   'P 1'
#
loop_
_entity.id
_entity.type
_entity.pdbx_description
1 polymer ?
#
loop_
_entity_poly.entity_id
_entity_poly.type
_entity_poly.pdbx_seq_one_letter_code
_entity_poly.pdbx_strand_id
1 'polypeptide(L)'
;MNAQWQRALGAHRGTHEISDVTARLRAHGVTADTVLAVLSDPNRFLNAFEHDGPGWTHRYGGPVGAALIASELAHYLRSRQRAAERLRLDLIAEMASSVAQRPDRRRARPGLHLVDPGTDPDEIPLSGST
;
A
#
# COMPACT_ATOMS: atom_id res chain seq x y z
N MET A 1 15.50 -22.07 15.96
CA MET A 1 15.49 -21.45 14.62
C MET A 1 16.50 -20.31 14.60
N ASN A 2 17.37 -20.18 13.58
CA ASN A 2 18.40 -19.13 13.52
C ASN A 2 17.74 -17.77 13.17
N ALA A 3 18.00 -16.74 13.98
CA ALA A 3 17.40 -15.41 13.85
C ALA A 3 17.68 -14.72 12.49
N GLN A 4 18.82 -14.99 11.86
CA GLN A 4 19.15 -14.41 10.55
C GLN A 4 18.24 -14.97 9.44
N TRP A 5 17.99 -16.28 9.43
CA TRP A 5 17.09 -16.91 8.46
C TRP A 5 15.64 -16.46 8.66
N GLN A 6 15.23 -16.29 9.92
CA GLN A 6 13.91 -15.71 10.23
C GLN A 6 13.79 -14.27 9.71
N ARG A 7 14.85 -13.46 9.84
CA ARG A 7 14.86 -12.11 9.28
C ARG A 7 14.83 -12.12 7.75
N ALA A 8 15.55 -13.03 7.12
CA ALA A 8 15.65 -13.15 5.67
C ALA A 8 14.34 -13.63 5.02
N LEU A 9 13.66 -14.59 5.63
CA LEU A 9 12.54 -15.30 5.00
C LEU A 9 11.19 -15.02 5.66
N GLY A 10 11.17 -14.60 6.93
CA GLY A 10 9.94 -14.48 7.72
C GLY A 10 8.98 -13.40 7.23
N ALA A 11 9.41 -12.50 6.36
CA ALA A 11 8.55 -11.50 5.73
C ALA A 11 7.66 -12.07 4.61
N HIS A 12 8.02 -13.24 4.06
CA HIS A 12 7.35 -13.79 2.88
C HIS A 12 7.18 -15.31 2.89
N ARG A 13 7.73 -16.04 3.87
CA ARG A 13 7.55 -17.49 4.05
C ARG A 13 6.84 -17.81 5.36
N GLY A 14 6.07 -18.89 5.37
CA GLY A 14 5.50 -19.44 6.59
C GLY A 14 6.55 -20.16 7.44
N THR A 15 6.34 -20.21 8.77
CA THR A 15 7.27 -20.83 9.73
C THR A 15 7.71 -22.24 9.34
N HIS A 16 6.79 -23.06 8.82
CA HIS A 16 7.08 -24.43 8.39
C HIS A 16 7.96 -24.46 7.11
N GLU A 17 7.77 -23.51 6.20
CA GLU A 17 8.53 -23.44 4.93
C GLU A 17 9.96 -22.95 5.13
N ILE A 18 10.20 -22.11 6.15
CA ILE A 18 11.50 -21.50 6.42
C ILE A 18 12.58 -22.57 6.60
N SER A 19 12.27 -23.66 7.31
CA SER A 19 13.21 -24.77 7.51
C SER A 19 13.63 -25.42 6.20
N ASP A 20 12.66 -25.75 5.34
CA ASP A 20 12.92 -26.44 4.06
C ASP A 20 13.62 -25.55 3.04
N VAL A 21 13.25 -24.27 2.99
CA VAL A 21 13.92 -23.28 2.13
C VAL A 21 15.35 -23.04 2.61
N THR A 22 15.56 -22.91 3.92
CA THR A 22 16.90 -22.74 4.52
C THR A 22 17.80 -23.92 4.20
N ALA A 23 17.30 -25.16 4.34
CA ALA A 23 18.07 -26.36 4.04
C ALA A 23 18.53 -26.39 2.57
N ARG A 24 17.62 -26.08 1.63
CA ARG A 24 17.93 -26.01 0.19
C ARG A 24 18.95 -24.93 -0.13
N LEU A 25 18.79 -23.73 0.40
CA LEU A 25 19.73 -22.62 0.17
C LEU A 25 21.14 -22.97 0.70
N ARG A 26 21.24 -23.54 1.89
CA ARG A 26 22.51 -23.97 2.48
C ARG A 26 23.20 -25.08 1.69
N ALA A 27 22.45 -26.02 1.13
CA ALA A 27 22.99 -27.09 0.30
C ALA A 27 23.75 -26.56 -0.93
N HIS A 28 23.43 -25.33 -1.35
CA HIS A 28 24.10 -24.64 -2.46
C HIS A 28 25.01 -23.49 -1.99
N GLY A 29 25.43 -23.50 -0.72
CA GLY A 29 26.38 -22.50 -0.20
C GLY A 29 25.79 -21.10 -0.01
N VAL A 30 24.47 -20.94 -0.09
CA VAL A 30 23.81 -19.66 0.15
C VAL A 30 23.65 -19.43 1.66
N THR A 31 24.07 -18.25 2.11
CA THR A 31 23.93 -17.82 3.51
C THR A 31 22.70 -16.93 3.68
N ALA A 32 22.24 -16.77 4.93
CA ALA A 32 21.14 -15.85 5.24
C ALA A 32 21.51 -14.41 4.88
N ASP A 33 22.77 -14.03 5.08
CA ASP A 33 23.27 -12.68 4.79
C ASP A 33 23.29 -12.40 3.28
N THR A 34 23.62 -13.40 2.45
CA THR A 34 23.52 -13.26 0.99
C THR A 34 22.06 -13.02 0.57
N VAL A 35 21.10 -13.76 1.13
CA VAL A 35 19.68 -13.55 0.85
C VAL A 35 19.24 -12.16 1.31
N LEU A 36 19.57 -11.77 2.55
CA LEU A 36 19.24 -10.44 3.09
C LEU A 36 19.80 -9.30 2.25
N ALA A 37 21.05 -9.43 1.79
CA ALA A 37 21.67 -8.44 0.93
C ALA A 37 20.89 -8.27 -0.38
N VAL A 38 20.47 -9.38 -1.00
CA VAL A 38 19.67 -9.35 -2.23
C VAL A 38 18.27 -8.78 -2.00
N LEU A 39 17.61 -9.11 -0.88
CA LEU A 39 16.29 -8.56 -0.58
C LEU A 39 16.33 -7.06 -0.23
N SER A 40 17.45 -6.59 0.32
CA SER A 40 17.65 -5.18 0.68
C SER A 40 18.00 -4.31 -0.52
N ASP A 41 18.77 -4.85 -1.47
CA ASP A 41 19.12 -4.21 -2.74
C ASP A 41 18.92 -5.19 -3.92
N PRO A 42 17.67 -5.37 -4.38
CA PRO A 42 17.37 -6.29 -5.47
C PRO A 42 18.07 -5.93 -6.77
N ASN A 43 18.26 -4.64 -7.05
CA ASN A 43 18.80 -4.17 -8.32
C ASN A 43 20.24 -4.64 -8.51
N ARG A 44 21.05 -4.67 -7.44
CA ARG A 44 22.41 -5.21 -7.50
C ARG A 44 22.45 -6.69 -7.93
N PHE A 45 21.48 -7.48 -7.49
CA PHE A 45 21.38 -8.89 -7.89
C PHE A 45 20.86 -9.02 -9.33
N LEU A 46 19.79 -8.31 -9.67
CA LEU A 46 19.17 -8.36 -10.99
C LEU A 46 20.12 -7.91 -12.10
N ASN A 47 20.96 -6.92 -11.82
CA ASN A 47 21.92 -6.38 -12.78
C ASN A 47 23.24 -7.15 -12.82
N ALA A 48 23.45 -8.13 -11.94
CA ALA A 48 24.73 -8.84 -11.82
C ALA A 48 25.13 -9.59 -13.10
N PHE A 49 24.16 -10.15 -13.84
CA PHE A 49 24.43 -10.81 -15.12
C PHE A 49 25.07 -9.87 -16.15
N GLU A 50 24.66 -8.60 -16.16
CA GLU A 50 25.12 -7.61 -17.12
C GLU A 50 26.47 -6.97 -16.71
N HIS A 51 26.73 -6.87 -15.40
CA HIS A 51 27.85 -6.07 -14.86
C HIS A 51 29.03 -6.91 -14.34
N ASP A 52 28.76 -8.10 -13.80
CA ASP A 52 29.78 -8.90 -13.09
C ASP A 52 30.46 -9.94 -14.01
N GLY A 53 29.96 -10.14 -15.23
CA GLY A 53 30.56 -11.01 -16.25
C GLY A 53 30.45 -12.52 -15.96
N PRO A 54 31.21 -13.37 -16.68
CA PRO A 54 31.19 -14.82 -16.50
C PRO A 54 31.52 -15.22 -15.06
N GLY A 55 30.72 -16.11 -14.47
CA GLY A 55 30.91 -16.56 -13.10
C GLY A 55 30.28 -15.67 -12.02
N TRP A 56 29.51 -14.65 -12.40
CA TRP A 56 28.76 -13.78 -11.46
C TRP A 56 27.93 -14.55 -10.43
N THR A 57 27.53 -15.79 -10.73
CA THR A 57 26.74 -16.65 -9.84
C THR A 57 27.55 -17.22 -8.66
N HIS A 58 28.89 -17.23 -8.72
CA HIS A 58 29.72 -17.85 -7.66
C HIS A 58 29.48 -17.24 -6.28
N ARG A 59 29.35 -15.91 -6.19
CA ARG A 59 29.02 -15.21 -4.94
C ARG A 59 27.62 -15.52 -4.39
N TYR A 60 26.79 -16.17 -5.20
CA TYR A 60 25.41 -16.55 -4.90
C TYR A 60 25.24 -18.07 -4.78
N GLY A 61 26.33 -18.84 -4.58
CA GLY A 61 26.24 -20.30 -4.45
C GLY A 61 26.21 -21.04 -5.79
N GLY A 62 26.76 -20.42 -6.84
CA GLY A 62 26.72 -20.92 -8.21
C GLY A 62 25.34 -20.77 -8.85
N PRO A 63 25.15 -21.33 -10.07
CA PRO A 63 23.92 -21.12 -10.84
C PRO A 63 22.64 -21.56 -10.11
N VAL A 64 22.70 -22.68 -9.37
CA VAL A 64 21.54 -23.18 -8.60
C VAL A 64 21.24 -22.28 -7.41
N GLY A 65 22.26 -21.85 -6.66
CA GLY A 65 22.08 -20.90 -5.56
C GLY A 65 21.50 -19.56 -6.04
N ALA A 66 21.99 -19.04 -7.16
CA ALA A 66 21.45 -17.84 -7.79
C ALA A 66 19.98 -18.00 -8.21
N ALA A 67 19.60 -19.15 -8.78
CA ALA A 67 18.21 -19.42 -9.15
C ALA A 67 17.28 -19.53 -7.92
N LEU A 68 17.76 -20.12 -6.82
CA LEU A 68 17.02 -20.16 -5.55
C LEU A 68 16.84 -18.76 -4.97
N ILE A 69 17.88 -17.93 -4.98
CA ILE A 69 17.80 -16.52 -4.55
C ILE A 69 16.81 -15.75 -5.41
N ALA A 70 16.84 -15.92 -6.75
CA ALA A 70 15.88 -15.28 -7.65
C ALA A 70 14.44 -15.70 -7.33
N SER A 71 14.23 -16.97 -6.99
CA SER A 71 12.92 -17.49 -6.57
C SER A 71 12.43 -16.86 -5.26
N GLU A 72 13.33 -16.70 -4.27
CA GLU A 72 13.00 -16.02 -3.01
C GLU A 72 12.73 -14.53 -3.22
N LEU A 73 13.50 -13.86 -4.08
CA LEU A 73 13.27 -12.46 -4.44
C LEU A 73 11.89 -12.27 -5.08
N ALA A 74 11.52 -13.14 -6.03
CA ALA A 74 10.20 -13.09 -6.66
C ALA A 74 9.07 -13.31 -5.63
N HIS A 75 9.25 -14.24 -4.68
CA HIS A 75 8.26 -14.49 -3.62
C HIS A 75 8.13 -13.29 -2.68
N TYR A 76 9.26 -12.70 -2.28
CA TYR A 76 9.32 -11.50 -1.45
C TYR A 76 8.61 -10.32 -2.13
N LEU A 77 8.93 -10.01 -3.38
CA LEU A 77 8.31 -8.91 -4.13
C LEU A 77 6.79 -9.11 -4.28
N ARG A 78 6.34 -10.34 -4.51
CA ARG A 78 4.90 -10.66 -4.54
C ARG A 78 4.23 -10.42 -3.19
N SER A 79 4.87 -10.80 -2.08
CA SER A 79 4.38 -10.50 -0.72
C SER A 79 4.27 -9.00 -0.49
N ARG A 80 5.31 -8.24 -0.86
CA ARG A 80 5.35 -6.77 -0.74
C ARG A 80 4.27 -6.09 -1.58
N GLN A 81 4.06 -6.54 -2.83
CA GLN A 81 3.01 -6.01 -3.70
C GLN A 81 1.62 -6.23 -3.10
N ARG A 82 1.34 -7.42 -2.56
CA ARG A 82 0.06 -7.70 -1.88
C ARG A 82 -0.13 -6.82 -0.65
N ALA A 83 0.92 -6.58 0.14
CA ALA A 83 0.86 -5.70 1.29
C ALA A 83 0.61 -4.24 0.89
N ALA A 84 1.28 -3.76 -0.15
CA ALA A 84 1.08 -2.42 -0.69
C ALA A 84 -0.34 -2.22 -1.23
N GLU A 85 -0.90 -3.22 -1.90
CA GLU A 85 -2.27 -3.18 -2.41
C GLU A 85 -3.32 -3.11 -1.29
N ARG A 86 -3.14 -3.88 -0.21
CA ARG A 86 -4.01 -3.78 0.98
C ARG A 86 -3.95 -2.38 1.59
N LEU A 87 -2.74 -1.87 1.81
CA LEU A 87 -2.54 -0.53 2.34
C LEU A 87 -3.20 0.54 1.45
N ARG A 88 -3.08 0.40 0.12
CA ARG A 88 -3.72 1.30 -0.85
C ARG A 88 -5.24 1.29 -0.67
N LEU A 89 -5.85 0.12 -0.56
CA LEU A 89 -7.30 -0.02 -0.37
C LEU A 89 -7.76 0.58 0.97
N ASP A 90 -7.02 0.33 2.05
CA ASP A 90 -7.32 0.87 3.38
C ASP A 90 -7.28 2.41 3.37
N LEU A 91 -6.24 2.99 2.77
CA LEU A 91 -6.11 4.45 2.63
C LEU A 91 -7.22 5.06 1.77
N ILE A 92 -7.65 4.37 0.70
CA ILE A 92 -8.79 4.82 -0.12
C ILE A 92 -10.09 4.80 0.68
N ALA A 93 -10.32 3.75 1.47
CA ALA A 93 -11.50 3.65 2.33
C ALA A 93 -11.51 4.77 3.38
N GLU A 94 -10.37 5.06 4.00
CA GLU A 94 -10.21 6.16 4.95
C GLU A 94 -10.53 7.52 4.30
N MET A 95 -9.97 7.80 3.12
CA MET A 95 -10.29 9.02 2.36
C MET A 95 -11.78 9.14 2.03
N ALA A 96 -12.42 8.06 1.58
CA ALA A 96 -13.84 8.06 1.27
C ALA A 96 -14.71 8.34 2.51
N SER A 97 -14.36 7.76 3.65
CA SER A 97 -15.05 8.00 4.92
C SER A 97 -14.91 9.46 5.40
N SER A 98 -13.72 10.06 5.24
CA SER A 98 -13.46 11.45 5.58
C SER A 98 -14.25 12.43 4.70
N VAL A 99 -14.40 12.12 3.40
CA VAL A 99 -15.24 12.90 2.48
C VAL A 99 -16.72 12.79 2.85
N ALA A 100 -17.21 11.59 3.20
CA ALA A 100 -18.59 11.39 3.63
C ALA A 100 -18.92 12.10 4.96
N GLN A 101 -17.93 12.29 5.83
CA GLN A 101 -18.07 12.99 7.10
C GLN A 101 -17.99 14.51 7.00
N ARG A 102 -17.57 15.10 5.86
CA ARG A 102 -17.71 16.55 5.63
C ARG A 102 -19.19 16.85 5.50
N PRO A 103 -19.85 17.42 6.54
CA PRO A 103 -21.27 17.69 6.47
C PRO A 103 -21.47 18.73 5.37
N ASP A 104 -22.59 18.60 4.67
CA ASP A 104 -23.14 19.59 3.77
C ASP A 104 -23.37 20.92 4.53
N ARG A 105 -22.28 21.68 4.76
CA ARG A 105 -22.31 23.03 5.38
C ARG A 105 -23.04 24.05 4.49
N ARG A 106 -23.54 23.66 3.32
CA ARG A 106 -24.37 24.51 2.46
C ARG A 106 -25.87 24.40 2.76
N ARG A 107 -26.36 23.41 3.53
CA ARG A 107 -27.79 23.24 3.82
C ARG A 107 -28.30 23.88 5.13
N ALA A 108 -27.44 24.53 5.91
CA ALA A 108 -27.87 25.28 7.09
C ALA A 108 -27.86 26.80 6.83
N ARG A 109 -28.77 27.29 5.99
CA ARG A 109 -29.25 28.68 6.07
C ARG A 109 -30.64 28.66 6.73
N PRO A 110 -30.76 28.90 8.04
CA PRO A 110 -32.03 29.26 8.63
C PRO A 110 -32.31 30.72 8.30
N GLY A 111 -33.27 30.97 7.41
CA GLY A 111 -33.65 32.34 7.05
C GLY A 111 -34.26 32.45 5.66
N LEU A 112 -35.40 31.78 5.44
CA LEU A 112 -36.40 32.31 4.50
C LEU A 112 -37.61 32.69 5.35
N HIS A 113 -37.69 33.97 5.69
CA HIS A 113 -38.91 34.57 6.19
C HIS A 113 -39.93 34.48 5.05
N LEU A 114 -41.03 33.78 5.28
CA LEU A 114 -42.18 33.81 4.38
C LEU A 114 -42.66 35.28 4.39
N VAL A 115 -42.50 35.97 3.26
CA VAL A 115 -43.10 37.29 3.05
C VAL A 115 -44.53 37.02 2.61
N ASP A 116 -45.51 37.40 3.43
CA ASP A 116 -46.92 37.41 3.04
C ASP A 116 -47.10 38.42 1.89
N PRO A 117 -47.61 38.01 0.72
CA PRO A 117 -47.87 38.94 -0.36
C PRO A 117 -49.21 39.63 -0.16
N GLY A 118 -49.17 40.95 0.05
CA GLY A 118 -50.25 41.84 -0.37
C GLY A 118 -51.24 42.25 0.72
N THR A 119 -50.80 43.14 1.60
CA THR A 119 -51.70 44.19 2.09
C THR A 119 -51.85 45.19 0.94
N ASP A 120 -53.04 45.26 0.36
CA ASP A 120 -53.40 46.20 -0.70
C ASP A 120 -53.39 47.64 -0.14
N PRO A 121 -52.65 48.60 -0.72
CA PRO A 121 -52.67 49.98 -0.25
C PRO A 121 -53.55 50.81 -1.19
N ASP A 122 -54.87 50.75 -1.04
CA ASP A 122 -55.77 51.78 -1.61
C ASP A 122 -57.15 51.73 -0.94
N GLU A 123 -57.26 52.28 0.27
CA GLU A 123 -58.52 52.85 0.75
C GLU A 123 -58.27 54.31 1.15
N ILE A 124 -58.54 55.20 0.21
CA ILE A 124 -58.66 56.64 0.45
C ILE A 124 -59.99 56.88 1.18
N PRO A 125 -60.02 57.48 2.38
CA PRO A 125 -61.27 57.72 3.09
C PRO A 125 -62.01 58.90 2.45
N LEU A 126 -63.19 58.65 1.87
CA LEU A 126 -64.12 59.72 1.52
C LEU A 126 -64.75 60.26 2.80
N SER A 127 -64.24 61.42 3.22
CA SER A 127 -64.89 62.28 4.22
C SER A 127 -66.24 62.78 3.68
N GLY A 128 -67.28 62.68 4.49
CA GLY A 128 -68.59 63.25 4.20
C GLY A 128 -68.66 64.76 4.38
N SER A 129 -69.66 65.38 3.73
CA SER A 129 -70.28 66.72 3.91
C SER A 129 -70.88 67.07 2.53
N THR A 130 -72.15 67.44 2.32
CA THR A 130 -73.27 67.96 3.11
C THR A 130 -74.56 67.62 2.36
#